data_AF-A0A2R6LUM7-F1
#
_entry.id   AF-A0A2R6LUM7-F1
#
_cell.length_a   1.000
_cell.length_b   1.000
_cell.length_c   1.000
_cell.angle_alpha   90.00
_cell.angle_beta   90.00
_cell.angle_gamma   90.00
#
_symmetry.space_group_name_H-M   'P 1'
#
loop_
_entity.id
_entity.type
_entity.pdbx_description
1 polymer ?
#
loop_
_entity_poly.entity_id
_entity_poly.type
_entity_poly.pdbx_seq_one_letter_code
_entity_poly.pdbx_strand_id
1 'polypeptide(L)'
;MSRPAYVYALAVIGLFAALGAGLGLAANFTLGFFIEQFVDPGTDPLDSTQVGIMFLVSIFFIYATGPLAAGVAGIGVGQALPDRDGAAAVVAGVGSFVGFFVFAGLGLFLTFSVLAEYGAGGAGGGGGGGGGGDSPIEPAALGTLMLQVSLPVGLVCLASAYLTSRVTRSLAQ
;
A
#
# COMPACT_ATOMS: atom_id res chain seq x y z
N MET A 1 -5.07 13.63 30.30
CA MET A 1 -3.67 13.23 29.99
C MET A 1 -3.48 13.28 28.48
N SER A 2 -2.56 14.09 27.96
CA SER A 2 -2.25 14.10 26.52
C SER A 2 -1.56 12.81 26.11
N ARG A 3 -2.10 12.07 25.14
CA ARG A 3 -1.45 10.87 24.59
C ARG A 3 -0.10 11.24 23.95
N PRO A 4 0.93 10.40 24.09
CA PRO A 4 2.24 10.67 23.50
C PRO A 4 2.18 10.60 21.97
N ALA A 5 3.02 11.39 21.30
CA ALA A 5 3.03 11.58 19.85
C ALA A 5 3.18 10.26 19.05
N TYR A 6 3.95 9.30 19.57
CA TYR A 6 4.17 8.01 18.92
C TYR A 6 2.87 7.19 18.76
N VAL A 7 1.87 7.39 19.61
CA VAL A 7 0.58 6.66 19.52
C VAL A 7 -0.16 7.04 18.24
N TYR A 8 -0.10 8.32 17.84
CA TYR A 8 -0.70 8.76 16.59
C TYR A 8 0.08 8.24 15.38
N ALA A 9 1.41 8.19 15.44
CA ALA A 9 2.22 7.56 14.39
C ALA A 9 1.86 6.07 14.23
N LEU A 10 1.77 5.32 15.34
CA LEU A 10 1.37 3.91 15.33
C LEU A 10 -0.06 3.71 14.82
N ALA A 11 -0.98 4.62 15.14
CA ALA A 11 -2.34 4.56 14.61
C ALA A 11 -2.37 4.77 13.09
N VAL A 12 -1.57 5.70 12.56
CA VAL A 12 -1.42 5.89 11.11
C VAL A 12 -0.83 4.64 10.47
N ILE A 13 0.27 4.10 11.03
CA ILE A 13 0.88 2.86 10.52
C ILE A 13 -0.12 1.70 10.56
N GLY A 14 -0.88 1.55 11.64
CA GLY A 14 -1.90 0.52 11.79
C GLY A 14 -3.03 0.64 10.77
N LEU A 15 -3.48 1.87 10.46
CA LEU A 15 -4.45 2.13 9.40
C LEU A 15 -3.92 1.69 8.04
N PHE A 16 -2.68 2.07 7.71
CA PHE A 16 -2.02 1.65 6.47
C PHE A 16 -1.85 0.13 6.41
N ALA A 17 -1.44 -0.53 7.49
CA ALA A 17 -1.33 -1.98 7.54
C ALA A 17 -2.67 -2.68 7.29
N ALA A 18 -3.75 -2.20 7.91
CA ALA A 18 -5.09 -2.73 7.72
C ALA A 18 -5.58 -2.57 6.27
N LEU A 19 -5.37 -1.38 5.67
CA LEU A 19 -5.72 -1.12 4.28
C LEU A 19 -4.89 -1.99 3.31
N GLY A 20 -3.60 -2.18 3.59
CA GLY A 20 -2.71 -2.98 2.75
C GLY A 20 -3.08 -4.44 2.77
N ALA A 21 -3.34 -4.98 3.96
CA ALA A 21 -3.85 -6.35 4.12
C ALA A 21 -5.21 -6.54 3.44
N GLY A 22 -6.14 -5.59 3.63
CA GLY A 22 -7.47 -5.65 3.03
C GLY A 22 -7.45 -5.63 1.50
N LEU A 23 -6.72 -4.69 0.90
CA LEU A 23 -6.58 -4.61 -0.56
C LEU A 23 -5.80 -5.79 -1.13
N GLY A 24 -4.74 -6.22 -0.46
CA GLY A 24 -3.95 -7.38 -0.89
C GLY A 24 -4.75 -8.68 -0.88
N LEU A 25 -5.55 -8.93 0.17
CA LEU A 25 -6.46 -10.08 0.23
C LEU A 25 -7.57 -9.98 -0.82
N ALA A 26 -8.15 -8.80 -1.01
CA ALA A 26 -9.18 -8.60 -2.03
C ALA A 26 -8.63 -8.90 -3.44
N ALA A 27 -7.42 -8.42 -3.75
CA ALA A 27 -6.75 -8.71 -5.00
C ALA A 27 -6.41 -10.21 -5.14
N ASN A 28 -5.91 -10.84 -4.07
CA ASN A 28 -5.63 -12.28 -4.03
C ASN A 28 -6.88 -13.11 -4.40
N PHE A 29 -8.00 -12.89 -3.73
CA PHE A 29 -9.25 -13.62 -4.02
C PHE A 29 -9.80 -13.34 -5.41
N THR A 30 -9.74 -12.07 -5.84
CA THR A 30 -10.23 -11.69 -7.17
C THR A 30 -9.39 -12.35 -8.27
N LEU A 31 -8.07 -12.32 -8.14
CA LEU A 31 -7.16 -12.97 -9.09
C LEU A 31 -7.34 -14.48 -9.07
N GLY A 32 -7.45 -15.11 -7.90
CA GLY A 32 -7.72 -16.55 -7.79
C GLY A 32 -8.97 -16.95 -8.56
N PHE A 33 -10.07 -16.22 -8.36
CA PHE A 33 -11.30 -16.43 -9.12
C PHE A 33 -11.07 -16.30 -10.64
N PHE A 34 -10.39 -15.26 -11.11
CA PHE A 34 -10.14 -15.09 -12.55
C PHE A 34 -9.23 -16.19 -13.12
N ILE A 35 -8.23 -16.63 -12.37
CA ILE A 35 -7.34 -17.72 -12.79
C ILE A 35 -8.15 -19.01 -12.95
N GLU A 36 -8.97 -19.37 -11.96
CA GLU A 36 -9.82 -20.56 -12.01
C GLU A 36 -10.83 -20.54 -13.18
N GLN A 37 -11.29 -19.36 -13.60
CA GLN A 37 -12.28 -19.24 -14.66
C GLN A 37 -11.67 -19.10 -16.07
N PHE A 38 -10.47 -18.54 -16.20
CA PHE A 38 -9.93 -18.09 -17.49
C PHE A 38 -8.55 -18.67 -17.84
N VAL A 39 -7.96 -19.49 -16.97
CA VAL A 39 -6.63 -20.10 -17.18
C VAL A 39 -6.76 -21.61 -17.16
N ASP A 40 -6.22 -22.27 -18.18
CA ASP A 40 -6.20 -23.73 -18.26
C ASP A 40 -5.23 -24.30 -17.20
N PRO A 41 -5.58 -25.42 -16.54
CA PRO A 41 -4.72 -26.02 -15.52
C PRO A 41 -3.30 -26.33 -16.06
N GLY A 42 -2.28 -25.87 -15.34
CA GLY A 42 -0.87 -26.10 -15.69
C GLY A 42 -0.27 -25.08 -16.66
N THR A 43 -1.03 -24.06 -17.05
CA THR A 43 -0.51 -22.89 -17.79
C THR A 43 -0.13 -21.75 -16.83
N ASP A 44 0.78 -20.87 -17.26
CA ASP A 44 1.12 -19.70 -16.44
C ASP A 44 -0.09 -18.74 -16.40
N PRO A 45 -0.57 -18.35 -15.22
CA PRO A 45 -1.65 -17.38 -15.07
C PRO A 45 -1.44 -16.07 -15.84
N LEU A 46 -0.19 -15.63 -15.99
CA LEU A 46 0.13 -14.37 -16.66
C LEU A 46 0.10 -14.45 -18.20
N ASP A 47 0.04 -15.65 -18.77
CA ASP A 47 -0.18 -15.83 -20.22
C ASP A 47 -1.61 -15.40 -20.62
N SER A 48 -2.56 -15.46 -19.68
CA SER A 48 -3.91 -14.93 -19.88
C SER A 48 -3.90 -13.40 -19.78
N THR A 49 -4.13 -12.73 -20.92
CA THR A 49 -4.19 -11.26 -21.00
C THR A 49 -5.18 -10.66 -20.00
N GLN A 50 -6.30 -11.34 -19.74
CA GLN A 50 -7.31 -10.88 -18.80
C GLN A 50 -6.79 -10.92 -17.36
N VAL A 51 -6.13 -12.00 -16.94
CA VAL A 51 -5.50 -12.12 -15.62
C VAL A 51 -4.36 -11.11 -15.47
N GLY A 52 -3.52 -10.95 -16.50
CA GLY A 52 -2.44 -9.96 -16.52
C GLY A 52 -2.94 -8.52 -16.34
N ILE A 53 -4.05 -8.15 -17.01
CA ILE A 53 -4.67 -6.83 -16.83
C ILE A 53 -5.21 -6.67 -15.41
N MET A 54 -5.92 -7.67 -14.86
CA MET A 54 -6.46 -7.60 -13.49
C MET A 54 -5.35 -7.49 -12.44
N PHE A 55 -4.22 -8.16 -12.68
CA PHE A 55 -3.05 -8.07 -11.82
C PHE A 55 -2.46 -6.65 -11.82
N LEU A 56 -2.27 -6.07 -13.01
CA LEU A 56 -1.75 -4.71 -13.14
C LEU A 56 -2.71 -3.66 -12.54
N VAL A 57 -4.01 -3.82 -12.74
CA VAL A 57 -5.05 -2.97 -12.13
C VAL A 57 -5.00 -3.06 -10.60
N SER A 58 -4.80 -4.26 -10.05
CA SER A 58 -4.67 -4.46 -8.60
C SER A 58 -3.45 -3.72 -8.03
N ILE A 59 -2.31 -3.82 -8.70
CA ILE A 59 -1.09 -3.08 -8.34
C ILE A 59 -1.36 -1.57 -8.39
N PHE A 60 -1.97 -1.09 -9.48
CA PHE A 60 -2.33 0.31 -9.60
C PHE A 60 -3.19 0.80 -8.43
N PHE A 61 -4.23 0.05 -8.05
CA PHE A 61 -5.09 0.42 -6.92
C PHE A 61 -4.35 0.47 -5.60
N ILE A 62 -3.41 -0.44 -5.35
CA ILE A 62 -2.55 -0.40 -4.16
C ILE A 62 -1.82 0.96 -4.14
N TYR A 63 -1.05 1.29 -5.19
CA TYR A 63 -0.28 2.54 -5.20
C TYR A 63 -1.15 3.80 -5.19
N ALA A 64 -2.29 3.79 -5.87
CA ALA A 64 -3.21 4.94 -5.92
C ALA A 64 -3.95 5.19 -4.59
N THR A 65 -4.17 4.15 -3.78
CA THR A 65 -4.88 4.29 -2.51
C THR A 65 -4.02 4.95 -1.43
N GLY A 66 -2.71 4.79 -1.48
CA GLY A 66 -1.77 5.33 -0.49
C GLY A 66 -1.95 6.83 -0.20
N PRO A 67 -1.94 7.72 -1.23
CA PRO A 67 -2.15 9.15 -1.05
C PRO A 67 -3.52 9.51 -0.44
N LEU A 68 -4.58 8.78 -0.82
CA LEU A 68 -5.92 9.00 -0.29
C LEU A 68 -5.99 8.64 1.20
N ALA A 69 -5.44 7.48 1.57
CA ALA A 69 -5.33 7.04 2.95
C ALA A 69 -4.51 8.02 3.79
N ALA A 70 -3.39 8.54 3.24
CA ALA A 70 -2.59 9.59 3.87
C ALA A 70 -3.40 10.86 4.13
N GLY A 71 -4.19 11.33 3.16
CA GLY A 71 -5.03 12.52 3.34
C GLY A 71 -6.03 12.36 4.48
N VAL A 72 -6.73 11.22 4.53
CA VAL A 72 -7.71 10.92 5.59
C VAL A 72 -7.02 10.77 6.95
N ALA A 73 -5.90 10.05 7.00
CA ALA A 73 -5.12 9.86 8.22
C ALA A 73 -4.60 11.20 8.76
N GLY A 74 -4.09 12.06 7.88
CA GLY A 74 -3.58 13.37 8.25
C GLY A 74 -4.68 14.27 8.80
N ILE A 75 -5.88 14.29 8.19
CA ILE A 75 -7.05 15.00 8.75
C ILE A 75 -7.33 14.53 10.18
N GLY A 76 -7.39 13.21 10.41
CA GLY A 76 -7.63 12.65 11.74
C GLY A 76 -6.57 13.04 12.77
N VAL A 77 -5.29 13.01 12.39
CA VAL A 77 -4.19 13.45 13.27
C VAL A 77 -4.26 14.94 13.57
N GLY A 78 -4.57 15.77 12.56
CA GLY A 78 -4.72 17.22 12.72
C GLY A 78 -5.85 17.59 13.67
N GLN A 79 -7.00 16.91 13.59
CA GLN A 79 -8.13 17.08 14.51
C GLN A 79 -7.78 16.65 15.95
N ALA A 80 -6.96 15.60 16.11
CA ALA A 80 -6.56 15.09 17.42
C ALA A 80 -5.48 15.95 18.10
N LEU A 81 -4.78 16.80 17.34
CA LEU A 81 -3.69 17.65 17.82
C LEU A 81 -3.86 19.12 17.37
N PRO A 82 -4.98 19.80 17.71
CA PRO A 82 -5.28 21.15 17.24
C PRO A 82 -4.34 22.23 17.79
N ASP A 83 -3.66 21.97 18.93
CA ASP A 83 -2.75 22.93 19.57
C ASP A 83 -1.27 22.70 19.22
N ARG A 84 -0.98 21.73 18.34
CA ARG A 84 0.39 21.28 18.06
C ARG A 84 0.62 21.06 16.57
N ASP A 85 0.34 22.08 15.74
CA ASP A 85 0.40 22.00 14.26
C ASP A 85 1.66 21.30 13.74
N GLY A 86 2.83 21.72 14.23
CA GLY A 86 4.12 21.17 13.80
C GLY A 86 4.34 19.71 14.22
N ALA A 87 3.92 19.35 15.43
CA ALA A 87 4.02 17.96 15.90
C ALA A 87 3.03 17.06 15.15
N ALA A 88 1.80 17.54 14.90
CA ALA A 88 0.80 16.83 14.11
C ALA A 88 1.32 16.53 12.70
N ALA A 89 1.91 17.54 12.04
CA ALA A 89 2.48 17.43 10.71
C ALA A 89 3.62 16.39 10.65
N VAL A 90 4.60 16.46 11.56
CA VAL A 90 5.75 15.54 11.58
C VAL A 90 5.31 14.11 11.88
N VAL A 91 4.43 13.92 12.87
CA VAL A 91 3.94 12.60 13.26
C VAL A 91 3.12 11.95 12.15
N ALA A 92 2.24 12.72 11.50
CA ALA A 92 1.45 12.26 10.36
C ALA A 92 2.34 11.92 9.16
N GLY A 93 3.33 12.78 8.83
CA GLY A 93 4.25 12.57 7.73
C GLY A 93 5.14 11.34 7.90
N VAL A 94 5.81 11.20 9.05
CA VAL A 94 6.66 10.05 9.35
C VAL A 94 5.83 8.77 9.46
N GLY A 95 4.69 8.83 10.15
CA GLY A 95 3.79 7.69 10.32
C GLY A 95 3.24 7.17 8.99
N SER A 96 2.88 8.07 8.06
CA SER A 96 2.39 7.68 6.73
C SER A 96 3.50 7.23 5.79
N PHE A 97 4.70 7.81 5.88
CA PHE A 97 5.85 7.32 5.12
C PHE A 97 6.14 5.86 5.48
N VAL A 98 6.32 5.56 6.77
CA VAL A 98 6.55 4.19 7.25
C VAL A 98 5.34 3.30 6.98
N GLY A 99 4.14 3.80 7.27
CA GLY A 99 2.88 3.10 7.04
C GLY A 99 2.73 2.68 5.58
N PHE A 100 3.11 3.54 4.62
CA PHE A 100 3.03 3.23 3.21
C PHE A 100 3.89 2.03 2.80
N PHE A 101 5.10 1.86 3.35
CA PHE A 101 5.91 0.67 3.07
C PHE A 101 5.24 -0.59 3.59
N VAL A 102 4.64 -0.54 4.79
CA VAL A 102 3.90 -1.67 5.36
C VAL A 102 2.67 -1.97 4.50
N PHE A 103 1.92 -0.94 4.11
CA PHE A 103 0.74 -1.02 3.26
C PHE A 103 1.05 -1.66 1.90
N ALA A 104 2.00 -1.09 1.16
CA ALA A 104 2.32 -1.54 -0.18
C ALA A 104 3.06 -2.90 -0.11
N GLY A 105 3.88 -3.13 0.93
CA GLY A 105 4.56 -4.40 1.14
C GLY A 105 3.58 -5.54 1.37
N LEU A 106 2.65 -5.35 2.31
CA LEU A 106 1.59 -6.34 2.57
C LEU A 106 0.65 -6.51 1.37
N GLY A 107 0.23 -5.40 0.76
CA GLY A 107 -0.67 -5.42 -0.39
C GLY A 107 -0.08 -6.20 -1.56
N LEU A 108 1.16 -5.88 -1.94
CA LEU A 108 1.85 -6.61 -3.00
C LEU A 108 2.12 -8.05 -2.59
N PHE A 109 2.64 -8.30 -1.38
CA PHE A 109 2.92 -9.67 -0.93
C PHE A 109 1.69 -10.58 -1.06
N LEU A 110 0.53 -10.11 -0.61
CA LEU A 110 -0.73 -10.86 -0.70
C LEU A 110 -1.23 -10.98 -2.14
N THR A 111 -1.08 -9.95 -2.96
CA THR A 111 -1.47 -9.98 -4.37
C THR A 111 -0.61 -10.96 -5.16
N PHE A 112 0.70 -11.01 -4.92
CA PHE A 112 1.63 -11.92 -5.61
C PHE A 112 1.52 -13.37 -5.11
N SER A 113 1.04 -13.61 -3.89
CA SER A 113 1.00 -14.98 -3.34
C SER A 113 0.05 -15.89 -4.10
N VAL A 114 -1.00 -15.37 -4.71
CA VAL A 114 -1.90 -16.17 -5.56
C VAL A 114 -1.17 -16.65 -6.82
N LEU A 115 -0.32 -15.83 -7.44
CA LEU A 115 0.46 -16.25 -8.61
C LEU A 115 1.45 -17.37 -8.27
N ALA A 116 1.99 -17.36 -7.04
CA ALA A 116 2.87 -18.43 -6.57
C ALA A 116 2.13 -19.76 -6.33
N GLU A 117 0.82 -19.71 -6.07
CA GLU A 117 -0.03 -20.90 -5.91
C GLU A 117 -0.39 -21.54 -7.27
N TYR A 118 -0.61 -20.72 -8.30
CA TYR A 118 -1.06 -21.17 -9.62
C TYR A 118 0.04 -21.23 -10.70
N GLY A 119 1.24 -20.71 -10.44
CA GLY A 119 2.35 -20.76 -11.38
C GLY A 119 2.76 -22.21 -11.70
N ALA A 120 3.15 -22.47 -12.95
CA ALA A 120 3.47 -23.79 -13.50
C ALA A 120 4.68 -24.53 -12.84
N GLY A 121 5.15 -24.08 -11.67
CA GLY A 121 6.31 -24.57 -10.93
C GLY A 121 5.99 -25.39 -9.67
N GLY A 122 4.79 -25.98 -9.54
CA GLY A 122 4.48 -26.96 -8.49
C GLY A 122 5.32 -28.25 -8.52
N ALA A 123 6.28 -28.36 -9.44
CA ALA A 123 7.32 -29.37 -9.48
C ALA A 123 8.71 -28.74 -9.37
N GLY A 124 9.16 -28.49 -8.13
CA GLY A 124 10.58 -28.51 -7.77
C GLY A 124 11.26 -27.16 -7.51
N GLY A 125 11.75 -27.01 -6.27
CA GLY A 125 13.08 -26.45 -5.99
C GLY A 125 13.24 -24.94 -6.02
N GLY A 126 13.53 -24.35 -4.87
CA GLY A 126 13.97 -22.97 -4.77
C GLY A 126 15.33 -22.70 -5.42
N GLY A 127 15.65 -21.42 -5.57
CA GLY A 127 16.97 -20.95 -5.96
C GLY A 127 16.91 -19.93 -7.10
N GLY A 128 17.32 -18.71 -6.81
CA GLY A 128 17.24 -17.58 -7.73
C GLY A 128 18.23 -17.63 -8.90
N GLY A 129 18.17 -16.56 -9.69
CA GLY A 129 19.23 -16.19 -10.63
C GLY A 129 18.78 -16.15 -12.09
N GLY A 130 18.48 -14.93 -12.54
CA GLY A 130 18.95 -14.34 -13.81
C GLY A 130 18.73 -15.11 -15.11
N GLY A 131 17.91 -14.54 -16.00
CA GLY A 131 18.01 -14.88 -17.42
C GLY A 131 16.82 -14.45 -18.27
N GLY A 132 16.80 -13.18 -18.69
CA GLY A 132 16.40 -12.79 -20.06
C GLY A 132 15.02 -13.23 -20.58
N GLY A 133 13.99 -13.21 -19.74
CA GLY A 133 12.59 -13.27 -20.19
C GLY A 133 11.84 -12.07 -19.65
N ASP A 134 11.09 -11.38 -20.50
CA ASP A 134 10.16 -10.29 -20.16
C ASP A 134 9.15 -10.75 -19.10
N SER A 135 9.56 -10.78 -17.83
CA SER A 135 8.61 -10.83 -16.73
C SER A 135 7.90 -9.48 -16.78
N PRO A 136 6.56 -9.43 -16.98
CA PRO A 136 5.85 -8.18 -17.21
C PRO A 136 6.00 -7.16 -16.06
N ILE A 137 6.47 -7.62 -14.89
CA ILE A 137 6.73 -6.78 -13.73
C ILE A 137 8.10 -7.14 -13.12
N GLU A 138 9.03 -6.19 -13.17
CA GLU A 138 10.33 -6.31 -12.52
C GLU A 138 10.23 -5.92 -11.02
N PRO A 139 10.64 -6.78 -10.07
CA PRO A 139 10.58 -6.47 -8.64
C PRO A 139 11.38 -5.21 -8.25
N ALA A 140 12.49 -4.96 -8.93
CA ALA A 140 13.31 -3.76 -8.72
C ALA A 140 12.57 -2.47 -9.13
N ALA A 141 11.78 -2.52 -10.20
CA ALA A 141 10.94 -1.41 -10.64
C ALA A 141 9.82 -1.12 -9.64
N LEU A 142 9.19 -2.16 -9.07
CA LEU A 142 8.19 -1.98 -7.99
C LEU A 142 8.80 -1.37 -6.72
N GLY A 143 9.99 -1.80 -6.33
CA GLY A 143 10.72 -1.22 -5.20
C GLY A 143 11.03 0.27 -5.41
N THR A 144 11.44 0.62 -6.63
CA THR A 144 11.70 2.02 -7.02
C THR A 144 10.40 2.83 -7.01
N LEU A 145 9.30 2.28 -7.53
CA LEU A 145 7.98 2.91 -7.49
C LEU A 145 7.50 3.13 -6.05
N MET A 146 7.72 2.16 -5.16
CA MET A 146 7.46 2.30 -3.71
C MET A 146 8.17 3.51 -3.12
N LEU A 147 9.47 3.65 -3.40
CA LEU A 147 10.24 4.81 -2.93
C LEU A 147 9.70 6.11 -3.51
N GLN A 148 9.45 6.16 -4.82
CA GLN A 148 8.94 7.35 -5.51
C GLN A 148 7.56 7.78 -5.01
N VAL A 149 6.68 6.85 -4.64
CA VAL A 149 5.33 7.15 -4.15
C VAL A 149 5.32 7.45 -2.64
N SER A 150 6.21 6.84 -1.85
CA SER A 150 6.26 7.01 -0.40
C SER A 150 6.46 8.47 0.04
N LEU A 151 7.29 9.23 -0.69
CA LEU A 151 7.56 10.64 -0.40
C LEU A 151 6.31 11.53 -0.59
N PRO A 152 5.63 11.52 -1.76
CA PRO A 152 4.35 12.18 -1.93
C PRO A 152 3.31 11.78 -0.88
N VAL A 153 3.21 10.49 -0.52
CA VAL A 153 2.27 10.01 0.51
C VAL A 153 2.56 10.64 1.87
N GLY A 154 3.84 10.65 2.27
CA GLY A 154 4.30 11.32 3.48
C GLY A 154 3.95 12.81 3.51
N LEU A 155 4.19 13.51 2.39
CA LEU A 155 3.90 14.93 2.24
C LEU A 155 2.39 15.24 2.29
N VAL A 156 1.56 14.41 1.66
CA VAL A 156 0.09 14.58 1.68
C VAL A 156 -0.45 14.45 3.10
N CYS A 157 0.00 13.45 3.85
CA CYS A 157 -0.42 13.26 5.25
C CYS A 157 0.06 14.41 6.14
N LEU A 158 1.31 14.85 5.96
CA LEU A 158 1.87 15.99 6.68
C LEU A 158 1.07 17.27 6.42
N ALA A 159 0.82 17.60 5.15
CA ALA A 159 0.13 18.82 4.75
C ALA A 159 -1.33 18.82 5.24
N SER A 160 -2.03 17.70 5.09
CA SER A 160 -3.41 17.55 5.57
C SER A 160 -3.51 17.66 7.09
N ALA A 161 -2.57 17.06 7.84
CA ALA A 161 -2.52 17.21 9.30
C ALA A 161 -2.24 18.65 9.73
N TYR A 162 -1.29 19.32 9.08
CA TYR A 162 -0.95 20.71 9.38
C TYR A 162 -2.15 21.65 9.14
N LEU A 163 -2.76 21.56 7.96
CA LEU A 163 -3.90 22.40 7.59
C LEU A 163 -5.10 22.14 8.50
N THR A 164 -5.40 20.88 8.79
CA THR A 164 -6.54 20.51 9.63
C THR A 164 -6.35 20.97 11.06
N SER A 165 -5.14 20.83 11.62
CA SER A 165 -4.80 21.33 12.95
C SER A 165 -5.01 22.85 13.07
N ARG A 166 -4.55 23.60 12.06
CA ARG A 166 -4.76 25.06 11.96
C ARG A 166 -6.23 25.46 11.91
N VAL A 167 -7.01 24.81 11.04
CA VAL A 167 -8.45 25.08 10.90
C VAL A 167 -9.18 24.77 12.20
N THR A 168 -8.88 23.63 12.82
CA THR A 168 -9.53 23.20 14.06
C THR A 168 -9.25 24.19 15.20
N ARG A 169 -8.01 24.70 15.32
CA ARG A 169 -7.68 25.75 16.30
C ARG A 169 -8.48 27.02 16.05
N SER A 170 -8.60 27.47 14.81
CA SER A 170 -9.32 28.71 14.48
C SER A 170 -10.80 28.68 14.81
N LEU A 171 -11.42 27.48 14.79
CA LEU A 171 -12.83 27.29 15.14
C LEU A 171 -13.08 27.22 16.66
N ALA A 172 -12.02 27.04 17.45
CA ALA A 172 -12.10 26.93 18.91
C ALA A 172 -11.87 28.27 19.64
N GLN A 173 -11.60 29.34 18.88
CA GLN A 173 -11.41 30.72 19.37
C GLN A 173 -12.66 31.55 19.11
#